data_AF-A0A1Q5H0F6-F1
#
_entry.id   AF-A0A1Q5H0F6-F1
#
_cell.length_a   1.000
_cell.length_b   1.000
_cell.length_c   1.000
_cell.angle_alpha   90.00
_cell.angle_beta   90.00
_cell.angle_gamma   90.00
#
_symmetry.space_group_name_H-M   'P 1'
#
loop_
_entity.id
_entity.type
_entity.pdbx_description
1 polymer ?
#
loop_
_entity_poly.entity_id
_entity_poly.type
_entity_poly.pdbx_seq_one_letter_code
_entity_poly.pdbx_strand_id
1 'polypeptide(L)'
;MTSTTALPLFGKDTEPDPPEVHLGMVAAAARLVAYRDAHTGGLQAHLVVACPFCDHQHIHPAGPAAAPRTCPRRSRCVGRPTGVYYFPAVQHGR
;
A
#
# COMPACT_ATOMS: atom_id res chain seq x y z
N MET A 1 -16.20 7.72 -18.29
CA MET A 1 -15.52 6.41 -18.43
C MET A 1 -14.17 6.53 -17.74
N THR A 2 -14.03 5.92 -16.57
CA THR A 2 -12.79 5.92 -15.77
C THR A 2 -11.96 4.72 -16.22
N SER A 3 -10.86 4.97 -16.96
CA SER A 3 -9.96 3.91 -17.39
C SER A 3 -9.14 3.40 -16.21
N THR A 4 -9.44 2.19 -15.76
CA THR A 4 -8.61 1.44 -14.81
C THR A 4 -7.47 0.79 -15.59
N THR A 5 -6.31 1.43 -15.64
CA THR A 5 -5.11 0.83 -16.23
C THR A 5 -4.51 -0.15 -15.21
N ALA A 6 -4.73 -1.44 -15.41
CA ALA A 6 -4.00 -2.49 -14.69
C ALA A 6 -2.58 -2.56 -15.26
N LEU A 7 -1.59 -2.14 -14.48
CA LEU A 7 -0.18 -2.27 -14.86
C LEU A 7 0.28 -3.71 -14.59
N PRO A 8 0.98 -4.36 -15.54
CA PRO A 8 1.51 -5.71 -15.34
C PRO A 8 2.60 -5.68 -14.26
N LEU A 9 2.41 -6.52 -13.24
CA LEU A 9 2.98 -6.32 -11.90
C LEU A 9 4.42 -6.82 -11.69
N PHE A 10 5.05 -7.57 -12.61
CA PHE A 10 6.35 -8.18 -12.28
C PHE A 10 7.35 -8.27 -13.44
N GLY A 11 8.55 -7.73 -13.17
CA GLY A 11 9.80 -8.27 -13.67
C GLY A 11 10.27 -9.35 -12.70
N LYS A 12 10.60 -10.54 -13.25
CA LYS A 12 11.26 -11.70 -12.63
C LYS A 12 11.67 -11.54 -11.16
N ASP A 13 10.76 -11.83 -10.25
CA ASP A 13 11.02 -12.46 -8.96
C ASP A 13 9.69 -13.12 -8.56
N THR A 14 9.72 -14.44 -8.39
CA THR A 14 8.56 -15.32 -8.23
C THR A 14 7.59 -14.78 -7.18
N GLU A 15 6.38 -14.43 -7.62
CA GLU A 15 5.25 -14.06 -6.76
C GLU A 15 4.86 -15.29 -5.93
N PRO A 16 4.95 -15.28 -4.58
CA PRO A 16 4.17 -16.23 -3.81
C PRO A 16 2.70 -15.85 -4.00
N ASP A 17 1.84 -16.84 -4.24
CA ASP A 17 0.39 -16.67 -4.28
C ASP A 17 -0.08 -15.71 -3.17
N PRO A 18 -1.07 -14.83 -3.44
CA PRO A 18 -1.62 -13.98 -2.41
C PRO A 18 -2.01 -14.89 -1.23
N PRO A 19 -1.49 -14.63 -0.01
CA PRO A 19 -1.73 -15.54 1.10
C PRO A 19 -3.24 -15.66 1.28
N GLU A 20 -3.75 -16.91 1.30
CA GLU A 20 -5.13 -17.19 1.71
C GLU A 20 -5.44 -16.35 2.94
N VAL A 21 -6.62 -15.75 2.97
CA VAL A 21 -7.07 -14.88 4.06
C VAL A 21 -7.06 -15.71 5.35
N HIS A 22 -5.94 -15.68 6.08
CA HIS A 22 -5.85 -16.41 7.34
C HIS A 22 -6.83 -15.74 8.30
N LEU A 23 -7.66 -16.55 8.96
CA LEU A 23 -8.51 -16.13 10.07
C LEU A 23 -7.73 -15.16 10.99
N GLY A 24 -8.19 -13.91 11.07
CA GLY A 24 -7.56 -12.85 11.86
C GLY A 24 -6.88 -11.71 11.08
N MET A 25 -6.91 -11.72 9.74
CA MET A 25 -6.46 -10.60 8.91
C MET A 25 -7.60 -9.85 8.23
N VAL A 26 -7.56 -8.51 8.26
CA VAL A 26 -8.57 -7.64 7.63
C VAL A 26 -7.99 -6.97 6.38
N ALA A 27 -8.73 -6.98 5.28
CA ALA A 27 -8.36 -6.23 4.07
C ALA A 27 -8.54 -4.73 4.30
N ALA A 28 -7.56 -3.94 3.89
CA ALA A 28 -7.54 -2.49 4.02
C ALA A 28 -7.42 -1.85 2.63
N ALA A 29 -8.17 -0.77 2.41
CA ALA A 29 -8.02 0.04 1.21
C ALA A 29 -6.70 0.82 1.27
N ALA A 30 -5.93 0.79 0.19
CA ALA A 30 -4.66 1.49 0.08
C ALA A 30 -4.54 2.30 -1.21
N ARG A 31 -3.84 3.43 -1.14
CA ARG A 31 -3.55 4.29 -2.29
C ARG A 31 -2.14 4.86 -2.25
N LEU A 32 -1.56 5.10 -3.42
CA LEU A 32 -0.29 5.82 -3.57
C LEU A 32 -0.56 7.32 -3.70
N VAL A 33 0.23 8.13 -3.00
CA VAL A 33 0.18 9.59 -3.11
C VAL A 33 1.59 10.09 -3.40
N ALA A 34 1.77 10.71 -4.57
CA ALA A 34 3.03 11.32 -4.94
C ALA A 34 3.25 12.62 -4.15
N TYR A 35 4.49 12.89 -3.77
CA TYR A 35 4.89 14.14 -3.14
C TYR A 35 6.28 14.55 -3.63
N ARG A 36 6.58 15.85 -3.56
CA ARG A 36 7.92 16.37 -3.79
C ARG A 36 8.67 16.37 -2.47
N ASP A 37 9.75 15.61 -2.41
CA ASP A 37 10.61 15.55 -1.24
C ASP A 37 11.41 16.86 -1.11
N ALA A 38 11.33 17.51 0.05
CA ALA A 38 11.94 18.82 0.26
C ALA A 38 13.47 18.77 0.39
N HIS A 39 14.04 17.61 0.73
CA HIS A 39 15.48 17.43 0.90
C HIS A 39 16.16 17.09 -0.43
N THR A 40 15.54 16.22 -1.23
CA THR A 40 16.10 15.72 -2.48
C THR A 40 15.53 16.41 -3.72
N GLY A 41 14.42 17.13 -3.60
CA GLY A 41 13.68 17.72 -4.72
C GLY A 41 12.98 16.69 -5.62
N GLY A 42 13.20 15.40 -5.38
CA GLY A 42 12.67 14.29 -6.18
C GLY A 42 11.20 13.99 -5.90
N LEU A 43 10.54 13.37 -6.87
CA LEU A 43 9.18 12.85 -6.68
C LEU A 43 9.23 11.49 -5.99
N GLN A 44 8.70 11.45 -4.78
CA GLN A 44 8.55 10.26 -3.95
C GLN A 44 7.06 9.92 -3.84
N ALA A 45 6.76 8.74 -3.31
CA ALA A 45 5.41 8.28 -3.05
C ALA A 45 5.26 7.79 -1.62
N HIS A 46 4.08 8.08 -1.07
CA HIS A 46 3.58 7.46 0.14
C HIS A 46 2.54 6.40 -0.22
N LEU A 47 2.60 5.27 0.47
CA LEU A 47 1.50 4.32 0.54
C LEU A 47 0.60 4.73 1.72
N VAL A 48 -0.62 5.14 1.41
CA VAL A 48 -1.62 5.58 2.39
C VAL A 48 -2.67 4.50 2.54
N VAL A 49 -2.83 3.95 3.74
CA VAL A 49 -3.74 2.86 4.05
C VAL A 49 -4.84 3.34 4.98
N ALA A 50 -6.10 3.07 4.64
CA ALA A 50 -7.23 3.26 5.55
C ALA A 50 -7.24 2.10 6.56
N CYS A 51 -6.75 2.36 7.77
CA CYS A 51 -6.63 1.32 8.79
C CYS A 51 -8.02 0.85 9.25
N PRO A 52 -8.34 -0.46 9.17
CA PRO A 52 -9.66 -0.97 9.56
C PRO A 52 -9.87 -1.05 11.08
N PHE A 53 -8.85 -0.70 11.89
CA PHE A 53 -8.88 -0.89 13.33
C PHE A 53 -8.99 0.40 14.14
N CYS A 54 -8.45 1.51 13.63
CA CYS A 54 -8.37 2.76 14.39
C CYS A 54 -9.02 3.95 13.70
N ASP A 55 -9.66 3.77 12.54
CA ASP A 55 -10.27 4.85 11.75
C ASP A 55 -9.29 5.99 11.34
N HIS A 56 -7.98 5.73 11.42
CA HIS A 56 -6.95 6.65 10.97
C HIS A 56 -6.28 6.14 9.69
N GLN A 57 -5.69 7.07 8.94
CA GLN A 57 -4.84 6.73 7.80
C GLN A 57 -3.42 6.44 8.29
N HIS A 58 -2.86 5.31 7.88
CA HIS A 58 -1.46 5.00 8.10
C HIS A 58 -0.67 5.34 6.83
N ILE A 59 0.45 6.03 7.00
CA ILE A 59 1.31 6.48 5.91
C ILE A 59 2.61 5.70 5.99
N HIS A 60 2.98 5.05 4.90
CA HIS A 60 4.23 4.32 4.76
C HIS A 60 5.05 4.89 3.60
N PRO A 61 6.39 4.95 3.72
CA PRO A 61 7.25 5.28 2.59
C PRO A 61 7.09 4.23 1.48
N ALA A 62 6.83 4.67 0.26
CA ALA A 62 6.79 3.82 -0.94
C ALA A 62 8.01 4.06 -1.87
N GLY A 63 8.91 5.00 -1.56
CA GLY A 63 10.07 5.29 -2.40
C GLY A 63 9.71 6.12 -3.64
N PRO A 64 10.48 6.05 -4.74
CA PRO A 64 10.30 6.94 -5.89
C PRO A 64 8.91 6.82 -6.52
N ALA A 65 8.29 7.95 -6.89
CA ALA A 65 6.94 7.96 -7.47
C ALA A 65 6.86 7.24 -8.84
N ALA A 66 7.96 7.17 -9.58
CA ALA A 66 8.04 6.45 -10.84
C ALA A 66 8.12 4.92 -10.67
N ALA A 67 8.52 4.44 -9.49
CA ALA A 67 8.66 3.01 -9.19
C ALA A 67 8.34 2.76 -7.69
N PRO A 68 7.07 2.93 -7.29
CA PRO A 68 6.68 2.82 -5.89
C PRO A 68 6.72 1.37 -5.43
N ARG A 69 7.27 1.16 -4.23
CA ARG A 69 7.34 -0.14 -3.55
C ARG A 69 6.04 -0.39 -2.79
N THR A 70 5.19 -1.25 -3.36
CA THR A 70 3.87 -1.62 -2.84
C THR A 70 3.81 -3.04 -2.28
N CYS A 71 4.97 -3.69 -2.04
CA CYS A 71 5.08 -5.09 -1.64
C CYS A 71 3.97 -5.51 -0.67
N PRO A 72 3.37 -6.71 -0.81
CA PRO A 72 2.38 -7.19 0.14
C PRO A 72 2.96 -7.15 1.55
N ARG A 73 2.47 -6.25 2.39
CA ARG A 73 2.89 -6.17 3.79
C ARG A 73 1.70 -6.51 4.66
N ARG A 74 1.92 -7.48 5.53
CA ARG A 74 1.11 -7.60 6.74
C ARG A 74 1.53 -6.45 7.64
N SER A 75 0.60 -5.55 7.91
CA SER A 75 0.84 -4.40 8.78
C SER A 75 0.01 -4.55 10.04
N ARG A 76 0.52 -4.02 11.16
CA ARG A 76 -0.19 -3.98 12.44
C ARG A 76 -0.55 -2.53 12.77
N CYS A 77 -1.72 -2.32 13.36
CA CYS A 77 -2.07 -1.02 13.91
C CYS A 77 -1.42 -0.84 15.29
N VAL A 78 -0.68 0.25 15.51
CA VAL A 78 -0.11 0.57 16.83
C VAL A 78 -1.21 1.06 17.79
N GLY A 79 -2.25 1.71 17.27
CA GLY A 79 -3.38 2.21 18.08
C GLY A 79 -4.34 1.14 18.59
N ARG A 80 -4.37 -0.06 17.97
CA ARG A 80 -5.13 -1.22 18.47
C ARG A 80 -4.31 -2.50 18.32
N PRO A 81 -3.86 -3.12 19.41
CA PRO A 81 -2.89 -4.22 19.36
C PRO A 81 -3.45 -5.55 18.81
N THR A 82 -4.76 -5.65 18.54
CA THR A 82 -5.47 -6.92 18.32
C THR A 82 -5.63 -7.34 16.87
N GLY A 83 -5.10 -6.59 15.88
CA GLY A 83 -5.36 -6.90 14.47
C GLY A 83 -4.15 -6.71 13.53
N VAL A 84 -4.04 -7.64 12.57
CA VAL A 84 -3.17 -7.52 11.39
C VAL A 84 -4.06 -7.17 10.20
N TYR A 85 -3.62 -6.25 9.36
CA TYR A 85 -4.27 -5.92 8.10
C TYR A 85 -3.32 -6.10 6.92
N TYR A 86 -3.90 -6.31 5.74
CA TYR A 86 -3.20 -6.40 4.46
C TYR A 86 -3.95 -5.56 3.42
N PHE A 87 -3.30 -5.20 2.33
CA PHE A 87 -3.91 -4.39 1.26
C PHE A 87 -3.82 -5.15 -0.07
N PRO A 88 -4.93 -5.78 -0.53
CA PRO A 88 -4.92 -6.65 -1.72
C PRO A 88 -4.77 -5.87 -3.03
N ALA A 89 -5.05 -4.57 -3.03
CA ALA A 89 -4.90 -3.70 -4.17
C ALA A 89 -4.48 -2.30 -3.71
N VAL A 90 -3.67 -1.62 -4.53
CA VAL A 90 -3.21 -0.25 -4.27
C VAL A 90 -3.66 0.64 -5.43
N GLN A 91 -4.49 1.62 -5.12
CA GLN A 91 -4.96 2.60 -6.11
C GLN A 91 -3.92 3.71 -6.32
N HIS A 92 -3.86 4.30 -7.50
CA HIS A 92 -3.09 5.53 -7.71
C HIS A 92 -3.95 6.72 -7.29
N GLY A 93 -3.55 7.40 -6.22
CA GLY A 93 -4.14 8.68 -5.82
C GLY A 93 -3.78 9.72 -6.87
N ARG A 94 -4.81 10.46 -7.30
CA ARG A 94 -4.70 11.53 -8.30
C ARG A 94 -4.09 12.78 -7.69
#